data_AF-A0A8H9CF21-F1
#
_entry.id   AF-A0A8H9CF21-F1
#
_cell.length_a   1.000
_cell.length_b   1.000
_cell.length_c   1.000
_cell.angle_alpha   90.00
_cell.angle_beta   90.00
_cell.angle_gamma   90.00
#
_symmetry.space_group_name_H-M   'P 1'
#
loop_
_entity.id
_entity.type
_entity.pdbx_description
1 polymer ?
#
loop_
_entity_poly.entity_id
_entity_poly.type
_entity_poly.pdbx_seq_one_letter_code
_entity_poly.pdbx_strand_id
1 'polypeptide(L)'
;MTYIFRLGIVNSTTTQPTIIKIKRNSIMNALELYHQTYTYDTSNNLTHLSHQANSNTWQQTIVIHPHNNRGTETPQSTTDFDTNGNLLTLNNIGTLRWHYNNTLN
;
A
#
# COMPACT_ATOMS: atom_id res chain seq x y z
N MET A 1 3.09 7.60 -31.18
CA MET A 1 2.72 6.20 -30.82
C MET A 1 1.49 5.81 -31.58
N THR A 2 1.69 5.07 -32.68
CA THR A 2 0.65 4.71 -33.64
C THR A 2 0.04 3.37 -33.25
N TYR A 3 -1.24 3.34 -32.92
CA TYR A 3 -1.97 2.09 -32.64
C TYR A 3 -2.78 1.70 -33.87
N ILE A 4 -2.36 0.63 -34.52
CA ILE A 4 -3.07 -0.01 -35.64
C ILE A 4 -4.09 -0.97 -35.03
N PHE A 5 -5.38 -0.67 -35.14
CA PHE A 5 -6.45 -1.61 -34.80
C PHE A 5 -6.84 -2.38 -36.06
N ARG A 6 -6.66 -3.71 -36.05
CA ARG A 6 -7.12 -4.59 -37.13
C ARG A 6 -8.65 -4.53 -37.20
N LEU A 7 -9.15 -4.00 -38.30
CA LEU A 7 -10.57 -3.95 -38.64
C LEU A 7 -11.00 -5.32 -39.18
N GLY A 8 -11.91 -6.01 -38.50
CA GLY A 8 -12.60 -7.16 -39.06
C GLY A 8 -13.53 -6.69 -40.19
N ILE A 9 -13.46 -7.34 -41.35
CA ILE A 9 -14.29 -7.02 -42.51
C ILE A 9 -15.74 -7.45 -42.22
N VAL A 10 -16.66 -6.49 -42.22
CA VAL A 10 -18.11 -6.75 -42.26
C VAL A 10 -18.57 -6.47 -43.69
N ASN A 11 -18.99 -7.50 -44.43
CA ASN A 11 -19.65 -7.33 -45.72
C ASN A 11 -21.06 -6.79 -45.47
N SER A 12 -21.28 -5.49 -45.69
CA SER A 12 -22.61 -4.89 -45.65
C SER A 12 -23.07 -4.58 -47.08
N THR A 13 -24.19 -5.16 -47.51
CA THR A 13 -24.85 -4.84 -48.79
C THR A 13 -25.83 -3.66 -48.66
N THR A 14 -25.72 -2.86 -47.60
CA THR A 14 -26.57 -1.67 -47.39
C THR A 14 -25.70 -0.41 -47.31
N THR A 15 -26.09 0.62 -48.05
CA THR A 15 -25.42 1.94 -48.12
C THR A 15 -25.73 2.85 -46.93
N GLN A 16 -26.27 2.32 -45.83
CA GLN A 16 -26.51 3.10 -44.63
C GLN A 16 -25.26 3.17 -43.74
N PRO A 17 -24.87 4.36 -43.24
CA PRO A 17 -23.78 4.49 -42.30
C PRO A 17 -24.12 3.74 -41.01
N THR A 18 -23.34 2.69 -40.71
CA THR A 18 -23.48 1.95 -39.45
C THR A 18 -22.62 2.61 -38.38
N ILE A 19 -23.23 3.13 -37.32
CA ILE A 19 -22.50 3.66 -36.17
C ILE A 19 -22.00 2.49 -35.31
N ILE A 20 -20.71 2.21 -35.38
CA ILE A 20 -20.06 1.20 -34.52
C ILE A 20 -19.70 1.84 -33.18
N LYS A 21 -20.49 1.56 -32.13
CA LYS A 21 -20.13 1.90 -30.75
C LYS A 21 -19.10 0.90 -30.22
N ILE A 22 -17.83 1.27 -30.26
CA ILE A 22 -16.75 0.49 -29.64
C ILE A 22 -16.77 0.76 -28.13
N LYS A 23 -17.29 -0.18 -27.33
CA LYS A 23 -17.15 -0.14 -25.86
C LYS A 23 -15.73 -0.57 -25.52
N ARG A 24 -14.88 0.35 -25.03
CA ARG A 24 -13.56 -0.03 -24.52
C ARG A 24 -13.76 -0.87 -23.26
N ASN A 25 -13.35 -2.14 -23.30
CA ASN A 25 -13.19 -2.94 -22.09
C ASN A 25 -11.95 -2.44 -21.34
N SER A 26 -12.14 -1.49 -20.43
CA SER A 26 -11.07 -1.00 -19.57
C SER A 26 -10.91 -1.94 -18.39
N ILE A 27 -10.23 -3.08 -18.59
CA ILE A 27 -9.61 -3.83 -17.48
C ILE A 27 -8.18 -3.28 -17.32
N MET A 28 -8.09 -1.98 -17.06
CA MET A 28 -6.91 -1.37 -16.46
C MET A 28 -7.32 -1.04 -15.04
N ASN A 29 -6.56 -1.49 -14.04
CA ASN A 29 -6.70 -0.94 -12.69
C ASN A 29 -6.66 0.58 -12.82
N ALA A 30 -7.78 1.24 -12.59
CA ALA A 30 -7.85 2.68 -12.68
C ALA A 30 -6.90 3.23 -11.63
N LEU A 31 -5.82 3.89 -12.06
CA LEU A 31 -5.00 4.68 -11.15
C LEU A 31 -5.90 5.78 -10.61
N GLU A 32 -6.03 5.85 -9.29
CA GLU A 32 -6.75 6.91 -8.62
C GLU A 32 -5.82 7.72 -7.72
N LEU A 33 -6.22 8.96 -7.48
CA LEU A 33 -5.55 9.81 -6.51
C LEU A 33 -5.94 9.36 -5.10
N TYR A 34 -4.98 9.45 -4.18
CA TYR A 34 -5.21 9.28 -2.76
C TYR A 34 -4.57 10.43 -2.00
N HIS A 35 -4.97 10.58 -0.74
CA HIS A 35 -4.36 11.50 0.22
C HIS A 35 -3.90 10.70 1.45
N GLN A 36 -2.76 11.09 2.01
CA GLN A 36 -2.27 10.54 3.27
C GLN A 36 -1.97 11.64 4.26
N THR A 37 -2.43 11.44 5.50
CA THR A 37 -2.16 12.33 6.63
C THR A 37 -1.28 11.58 7.62
N TYR A 38 -0.22 12.25 8.08
CA TYR A 38 0.75 11.72 9.02
C TYR A 38 0.72 12.56 10.30
N THR A 39 0.63 11.89 11.44
CA THR A 39 0.70 12.53 12.77
C THR A 39 1.96 12.08 13.48
N TYR A 40 2.69 13.03 14.03
CA TYR A 40 3.93 12.79 14.76
C TYR A 40 3.77 13.23 16.22
N ASP A 41 4.47 12.55 17.13
CA ASP A 41 4.65 13.04 18.49
C ASP A 41 5.68 14.18 18.56
N THR A 42 5.93 14.71 19.76
CA THR A 42 6.90 15.80 20.00
C THR A 42 8.36 15.38 19.79
N SER A 43 8.64 14.09 19.70
CA SER A 43 9.97 13.52 19.45
C SER A 43 10.17 13.09 18.00
N ASN A 44 9.23 13.46 17.11
CA ASN A 44 9.20 13.12 15.68
C ASN A 44 8.99 11.63 15.37
N ASN A 45 8.39 10.85 16.27
CA ASN A 45 7.94 9.50 15.95
C ASN A 45 6.58 9.55 15.24
N LEU A 46 6.39 8.77 14.17
CA LEU A 46 5.09 8.61 13.52
C LEU A 46 4.15 7.84 14.46
N THR A 47 3.00 8.43 14.80
CA THR A 47 1.99 7.81 15.69
C THR A 47 0.74 7.39 14.94
N HIS A 48 0.37 8.11 13.87
CA HIS A 48 -0.77 7.76 13.03
C HIS A 48 -0.50 8.02 11.55
N LEU A 49 -0.96 7.09 10.73
CA LEU A 49 -1.05 7.23 9.28
C LEU A 49 -2.49 6.96 8.85
N SER A 50 -3.11 7.95 8.21
CA SER A 50 -4.43 7.80 7.60
C SER A 50 -4.30 7.86 6.08
N HIS A 51 -4.87 6.88 5.40
CA HIS A 51 -4.95 6.81 3.95
C HIS A 51 -6.41 6.96 3.50
N GLN A 52 -6.64 7.84 2.53
CA GLN A 52 -7.95 8.09 1.94
C GLN A 52 -7.85 8.09 0.42
N ALA A 53 -8.57 7.16 -0.22
CA ALA A 53 -8.81 7.14 -1.66
C ALA A 53 -10.31 6.88 -1.91
N ASN A 54 -10.77 6.90 -3.16
CA ASN A 54 -12.18 6.57 -3.42
C ASN A 54 -12.43 5.06 -3.31
N SER A 55 -11.44 4.23 -3.63
CA SER A 55 -11.56 2.77 -3.53
C SER A 55 -11.41 2.24 -2.12
N ASN A 56 -10.61 2.89 -1.26
CA ASN A 56 -10.33 2.41 0.08
C ASN A 56 -9.90 3.52 1.05
N THR A 57 -10.24 3.32 2.32
CA THR A 57 -9.79 4.12 3.45
C THR A 57 -9.26 3.18 4.51
N TRP A 58 -8.05 3.44 5.01
CA TRP A 58 -7.47 2.70 6.12
C TRP A 58 -6.64 3.59 7.02
N GLN A 59 -6.44 3.14 8.26
CA GLN A 59 -5.64 3.83 9.26
C GLN A 59 -4.68 2.84 9.91
N GLN A 60 -3.50 3.35 10.24
CA GLN A 60 -2.49 2.65 11.01
C GLN A 60 -2.15 3.52 12.22
N THR A 61 -2.17 2.90 13.39
CA THR A 61 -1.76 3.51 14.66
C THR A 61 -0.51 2.80 15.13
N ILE A 62 0.50 3.57 15.51
CA ILE A 62 1.77 3.07 16.05
C ILE A 62 1.84 3.52 17.50
N VAL A 63 1.89 2.56 18.40
CA VAL A 63 2.02 2.81 19.84
C VAL A 63 3.50 2.99 20.15
N ILE A 64 3.89 4.22 20.45
CA ILE A 64 5.26 4.56 20.87
C ILE A 64 5.41 4.32 22.37
N HIS A 65 6.51 3.66 22.76
CA HIS A 65 6.81 3.42 24.16
C HIS A 65 7.10 4.74 24.92
N PRO A 66 6.61 4.94 26.16
CA PRO A 66 6.72 6.25 26.83
C PRO A 66 8.14 6.75 27.11
N HIS A 67 9.13 5.86 27.08
CA HIS A 67 10.50 6.14 27.52
C HIS A 67 11.58 5.95 26.43
N ASN A 68 11.19 5.63 25.19
CA ASN A 68 12.11 5.51 24.06
C ASN A 68 11.35 5.59 22.72
N ASN A 69 12.07 5.67 21.61
CA ASN A 69 11.48 5.80 20.27
C ASN A 69 11.08 4.46 19.63
N ARG A 70 10.86 3.40 20.41
CA ARG A 70 10.40 2.11 19.89
C ARG A 70 8.89 2.15 19.77
N GLY A 71 8.38 1.64 18.64
CA GLY A 71 6.97 1.66 18.33
C GLY A 71 6.54 0.41 17.57
N THR A 72 5.33 -0.05 17.87
CA THR A 72 4.68 -1.21 17.25
C THR A 72 3.20 -0.92 17.01
N GLU A 73 2.55 -1.61 16.08
CA GLU A 73 1.10 -1.39 15.80
C GLU A 73 0.19 -1.83 16.94
N THR A 74 0.68 -2.78 17.74
CA THR A 74 0.08 -3.19 19.01
C THR A 74 0.84 -2.56 20.16
N PRO A 75 0.21 -2.35 21.34
CA PRO A 75 0.94 -1.90 22.52
C PRO A 75 2.19 -2.75 22.76
N GLN A 76 3.34 -2.08 22.86
CA GLN A 76 4.62 -2.75 22.95
C GLN A 76 4.73 -3.61 24.22
N SER A 77 5.08 -4.88 24.07
CA SER A 77 5.49 -5.77 25.15
C SER A 77 6.97 -5.54 25.49
N THR A 78 7.37 -5.83 26.73
CA THR A 78 8.78 -5.76 27.16
C THR A 78 9.68 -6.76 26.42
N THR A 79 9.09 -7.66 25.65
CA THR A 79 9.77 -8.74 24.90
C THR A 79 9.78 -8.52 23.38
N ASP A 80 9.23 -7.40 22.90
CA ASP A 80 9.17 -7.13 21.46
C ASP A 80 10.54 -6.79 20.87
N PHE A 81 11.49 -6.37 21.71
CA PHE A 81 12.82 -5.98 21.29
C PHE A 81 13.89 -6.60 22.19
N ASP A 82 15.06 -6.87 21.63
CA ASP A 82 16.23 -7.24 22.42
C ASP A 82 16.86 -6.03 23.14
N THR A 83 17.92 -6.31 23.90
CA THR A 83 18.68 -5.30 24.65
C THR A 83 19.33 -4.24 23.75
N ASN A 84 19.68 -4.60 22.51
CA ASN A 84 20.28 -3.67 21.54
C ASN A 84 19.24 -2.83 20.80
N GLY A 85 17.98 -3.24 20.84
CA GLY A 85 16.88 -2.55 20.18
C GLY A 85 16.44 -3.11 18.85
N ASN A 86 16.81 -4.35 18.57
CA ASN A 86 16.32 -5.05 17.41
C ASN A 86 14.95 -5.67 17.73
N LEU A 87 14.00 -5.53 16.80
CA LEU A 87 12.66 -6.13 16.92
C LEU A 87 12.77 -7.66 16.87
N LEU A 88 12.12 -8.37 17.78
CA LEU A 88 12.21 -9.82 17.92
C LEU A 88 11.08 -10.58 17.22
N THR A 89 9.93 -9.94 16.98
CA THR A 89 8.78 -10.59 16.33
C THR A 89 8.05 -9.63 15.40
N LEU A 90 7.69 -10.11 14.21
CA LEU A 90 6.74 -9.45 13.32
C LEU A 90 5.42 -10.21 13.33
N ASN A 91 4.31 -9.52 13.62
CA ASN A 91 2.99 -10.11 13.87
C ASN A 91 2.58 -11.17 12.83
N ASN A 92 2.81 -10.91 11.53
CA ASN A 92 2.35 -11.77 10.43
C ASN A 92 3.45 -12.66 9.84
N ILE A 93 4.66 -12.66 10.42
CA ILE A 93 5.81 -13.40 9.88
C ILE A 93 6.39 -14.35 10.93
N GLY A 94 6.53 -13.88 12.17
CA GLY A 94 7.10 -14.64 13.28
C GLY A 94 8.39 -14.03 13.81
N THR A 95 9.19 -14.87 14.47
CA THR A 95 10.41 -14.45 15.18
C THR A 95 11.52 -14.03 14.22
N LEU A 96 12.13 -12.89 14.50
CA LEU A 96 13.33 -12.39 13.83
C LEU A 96 14.57 -12.86 14.58
N ARG A 97 15.60 -13.29 13.84
CA ARG A 97 16.89 -13.65 14.42
C ARG A 97 17.95 -12.68 13.96
N TRP A 98 18.75 -12.23 14.93
CA TRP A 98 19.79 -11.24 14.70
C TRP A 98 21.15 -11.89 14.92
N HIS A 99 22.10 -11.54 14.07
CA HIS A 99 23.50 -11.83 14.29
C HIS A 99 24.06 -10.92 15.40
N TYR A 100 25.23 -11.28 15.94
CA TYR A 100 25.90 -10.51 17.00
C TYR A 100 26.26 -9.07 16.59
N ASN A 101 26.37 -8.79 15.29
CA ASN A 101 26.64 -7.48 14.72
C ASN A 101 25.35 -6.70 14.37
N ASN A 102 24.19 -7.11 14.91
CA ASN A 102 22.87 -6.50 14.72
C ASN A 102 22.34 -6.52 13.28
N THR A 103 22.78 -7.47 12.44
CA THR A 103 22.16 -7.71 11.14
C THR A 103 21.12 -8.83 11.23
N LEU A 104 20.02 -8.71 10.48
CA LEU A 104 18.98 -9.74 10.39
C LEU A 104 19.53 -10.99 9.66
N ASN A 105 19.24 -12.19 10.19
CA ASN A 105 19.59 -13.49 9.63
C ASN A 105 18.49 -14.04 8.72
#